data_AF-A0A931Y6R8-F1
#
_entry.id   AF-A0A931Y6R8-F1
#
_cell.length_a   1.000
_cell.length_b   1.000
_cell.length_c   1.000
_cell.angle_alpha   90.00
_cell.angle_beta   90.00
_cell.angle_gamma   90.00
#
_symmetry.space_group_name_H-M   'P 1'
#
loop_
_entity.id
_entity.type
_entity.pdbx_description
1 polymer ?
#
loop_
_entity_poly.entity_id
_entity_poly.type
_entity_poly.pdbx_seq_one_letter_code
_entity_poly.pdbx_strand_id
1 'polypeptide(L)'
;MRVSEDMRGFVQEIISSYESRISMVGTIINDTYRILEDFKSNTNIMSEQLKNNLASETFLRKKDFENMMGDVFAEQEEKEKEIKDLLRNFLDEQKEIAEIIKCEMADDKKAGVDNLKKVVEYIQTRQKAQEEELIIRLKEFQKEYNEISDSMRSLLDKGEVIQIKDFKEMLKKIRSRPVRNEFLNGSRQAEGEGRCVHRERIGYYGLIVERVS
;
A
#
# COMPACT_ATOMS: atom_id res chain seq x y z
N MET A 1 -17.12 -42.78 4.06
CA MET A 1 -15.71 -42.46 3.75
C MET A 1 -15.55 -41.31 2.76
N ARG A 2 -16.34 -41.20 1.67
CA ARG A 2 -16.24 -40.09 0.68
C ARG A 2 -16.22 -38.66 1.25
N VAL A 3 -17.10 -38.33 2.20
CA VAL A 3 -17.20 -36.96 2.77
C VAL A 3 -15.89 -36.47 3.43
N SER A 4 -15.06 -37.39 3.94
CA SER A 4 -13.78 -37.04 4.57
C SER A 4 -12.68 -36.73 3.55
N GLU A 5 -12.76 -37.29 2.34
CA GLU A 5 -11.80 -37.03 1.26
C GLU A 5 -12.12 -35.70 0.58
N ASP A 6 -13.40 -35.42 0.33
CA ASP A 6 -13.87 -34.16 -0.26
C ASP A 6 -13.50 -32.95 0.64
N MET A 7 -13.68 -33.09 1.96
CA MET A 7 -13.32 -32.03 2.92
C MET A 7 -11.81 -31.78 2.96
N ARG A 8 -11.00 -32.85 2.91
CA ARG A 8 -9.54 -32.72 2.86
C ARG A 8 -9.10 -32.00 1.59
N GLY A 9 -9.71 -32.31 0.45
CA GLY A 9 -9.46 -31.63 -0.83
C GLY A 9 -9.76 -30.14 -0.75
N PHE A 10 -10.95 -29.76 -0.26
CA PHE A 10 -11.36 -28.37 -0.12
C PHE A 10 -10.43 -27.56 0.80
N VAL A 11 -10.06 -28.13 1.95
CA VAL A 11 -9.11 -27.52 2.88
C VAL A 11 -7.74 -27.31 2.22
N GLN A 12 -7.27 -28.31 1.49
CA GLN A 12 -5.98 -28.22 0.79
C GLN A 12 -6.01 -27.12 -0.29
N GLU A 13 -7.11 -27.01 -1.03
CA GLU A 13 -7.32 -25.93 -2.01
C GLU A 13 -7.30 -24.54 -1.35
N ILE A 14 -7.98 -24.39 -0.20
CA ILE A 14 -7.95 -23.14 0.57
C ILE A 14 -6.50 -22.81 0.96
N ILE A 15 -5.79 -23.74 1.60
CA ILE A 15 -4.41 -23.52 2.06
C ILE A 15 -3.53 -23.10 0.88
N SER A 16 -3.55 -23.84 -0.23
CA SER A 16 -2.75 -23.52 -1.41
C SER A 16 -3.12 -22.18 -2.02
N SER A 17 -4.41 -21.82 -2.06
CA SER A 17 -4.85 -20.49 -2.52
C SER A 17 -4.30 -19.37 -1.63
N TYR A 18 -4.30 -19.54 -0.31
CA TYR A 18 -3.78 -18.53 0.62
C TYR A 18 -2.26 -18.42 0.56
N GLU A 19 -1.54 -19.54 0.52
CA GLU A 19 -0.09 -19.56 0.38
C GLU A 19 0.35 -18.85 -0.90
N SER A 20 -0.34 -19.11 -2.02
CA SER A 20 -0.09 -18.42 -3.28
C SER A 20 -0.34 -16.91 -3.16
N ARG A 21 -1.41 -16.48 -2.49
CA ARG A 21 -1.73 -15.06 -2.34
C ARG A 21 -0.74 -14.35 -1.42
N ILE A 22 -0.38 -14.95 -0.28
CA ILE A 22 0.63 -14.44 0.63
C ILE A 22 1.98 -14.30 -0.08
N SER A 23 2.36 -15.29 -0.90
CA SER A 23 3.59 -15.23 -1.70
C SER A 23 3.56 -14.09 -2.72
N MET A 24 2.45 -13.93 -3.44
CA MET A 24 2.26 -12.84 -4.41
C MET A 24 2.34 -11.46 -3.75
N VAL A 25 1.62 -11.27 -2.63
CA VAL A 25 1.67 -10.05 -1.82
C VAL A 25 3.08 -9.79 -1.31
N GLY A 26 3.77 -10.81 -0.80
CA GLY A 26 5.15 -10.69 -0.34
C GLY A 26 6.08 -10.21 -1.45
N THR A 27 5.86 -10.67 -2.68
CA THR A 27 6.61 -10.20 -3.86
C THR A 27 6.30 -8.73 -4.17
N ILE A 28 5.02 -8.33 -4.18
CA ILE A 28 4.59 -6.94 -4.40
C ILE A 28 5.19 -6.00 -3.35
N ILE A 29 5.20 -6.41 -2.09
CA ILE A 29 5.78 -5.66 -0.97
C ILE A 29 7.28 -5.47 -1.17
N ASN A 30 8.00 -6.55 -1.45
CA ASN A 30 9.45 -6.49 -1.66
C ASN A 30 9.82 -5.64 -2.87
N ASP A 31 9.09 -5.80 -3.97
CA ASP A 31 9.29 -4.98 -5.17
C ASP A 31 8.98 -3.51 -4.87
N THR A 32 7.93 -3.22 -4.10
CA THR A 32 7.59 -1.85 -3.67
C THR A 32 8.70 -1.25 -2.83
N TYR A 33 9.22 -1.96 -1.83
CA TYR A 33 10.33 -1.46 -1.01
C TYR A 33 11.58 -1.19 -1.83
N ARG A 34 11.94 -2.10 -2.75
CA ARG A 34 13.07 -1.90 -3.66
C ARG A 34 12.88 -0.66 -4.52
N ILE A 35 11.69 -0.51 -5.13
CA ILE A 35 11.35 0.66 -5.94
C ILE A 35 11.45 1.95 -5.12
N LEU A 36 10.94 1.97 -3.88
CA LEU A 36 11.05 3.12 -2.98
C LEU A 36 12.49 3.48 -2.65
N GLU A 37 13.34 2.48 -2.40
CA GLU A 37 14.76 2.69 -2.12
C GLU A 37 15.52 3.22 -3.34
N ASP A 38 15.32 2.61 -4.51
CA ASP A 38 15.89 3.07 -5.78
C ASP A 38 15.47 4.51 -6.06
N PHE A 39 14.20 4.82 -5.79
CA PHE A 39 13.63 6.14 -5.98
C PHE A 39 14.29 7.19 -5.09
N LYS A 40 14.41 6.88 -3.80
CA LYS A 40 15.08 7.75 -2.83
C LYS A 40 16.54 7.98 -3.20
N SER A 41 17.25 6.92 -3.56
CA SER A 41 18.65 7.00 -3.99
C SER A 41 18.82 7.89 -5.22
N ASN A 42 18.06 7.65 -6.28
CA ASN A 42 18.13 8.41 -7.52
C ASN A 42 17.76 9.89 -7.32
N THR A 43 16.71 10.18 -6.54
CA THR A 43 16.31 11.55 -6.24
C THR A 43 17.40 12.28 -5.44
N ASN A 44 18.04 11.62 -4.48
CA ASN A 44 19.14 12.21 -3.72
C ASN A 44 20.33 12.54 -4.63
N ILE A 45 20.70 11.64 -5.54
CA ILE A 45 21.79 11.86 -6.50
C ILE A 45 21.47 13.06 -7.40
N MET A 46 20.29 13.09 -8.03
CA MET A 46 19.89 14.19 -8.91
C MET A 46 19.76 15.52 -8.15
N SER A 47 19.25 15.48 -6.92
CA SER A 47 19.15 16.65 -6.03
C SER A 47 20.51 17.23 -5.71
N GLU A 48 21.50 16.40 -5.35
CA GLU A 48 22.86 16.86 -5.07
C GLU A 48 23.52 17.45 -6.33
N GLN A 49 23.32 16.84 -7.49
CA GLN A 49 23.81 17.38 -8.77
C GLN A 49 23.20 18.75 -9.08
N LEU A 50 21.87 18.89 -8.98
CA LEU A 50 21.18 20.17 -9.19
C LEU A 50 21.64 21.23 -8.19
N LYS A 51 21.79 20.85 -6.92
CA LYS A 51 22.28 21.74 -5.86
C LYS A 51 23.68 22.27 -6.18
N ASN A 52 24.57 21.41 -6.67
CA ASN A 52 25.93 21.80 -7.00
C ASN A 52 25.98 22.70 -8.25
N ASN A 53 25.24 22.36 -9.32
CA ASN A 53 25.18 23.17 -10.54
C ASN A 53 24.60 24.56 -10.28
N LEU A 54 23.53 24.67 -9.48
CA LEU A 54 22.93 25.96 -9.15
C LEU A 54 23.81 26.82 -8.22
N ALA A 55 24.63 26.17 -7.38
CA ALA A 55 25.53 26.86 -6.46
C ALA A 55 26.84 27.31 -7.14
N SER A 56 27.39 26.54 -8.09
CA SER A 56 28.62 26.88 -8.81
C SER A 56 28.46 28.14 -9.64
N GLU A 57 27.30 28.30 -10.27
CA GLU A 57 26.98 29.44 -11.13
C GLU A 57 26.50 30.68 -10.36
N THR A 58 26.58 30.69 -9.02
CA THR A 58 26.06 31.74 -8.13
C THR A 58 24.57 32.05 -8.30
N PHE A 59 23.82 31.20 -9.00
CA PHE A 59 22.40 31.38 -9.25
C PHE A 59 21.56 31.15 -8.00
N LEU A 60 21.86 30.13 -7.18
CA LEU A 60 21.06 29.84 -5.99
C LEU A 60 21.95 29.43 -4.81
N ARG A 61 21.73 30.05 -3.65
CA ARG A 61 22.41 29.60 -2.43
C ARG A 61 21.92 28.20 -2.08
N LYS A 62 22.82 27.32 -1.65
CA LYS A 62 22.49 25.95 -1.22
C LYS A 62 21.33 25.90 -0.23
N LYS A 63 21.30 26.83 0.73
CA LYS A 63 20.21 26.97 1.70
C LYS A 63 18.85 27.28 1.06
N ASP A 64 18.81 28.11 0.02
CA ASP A 64 17.56 28.43 -0.68
C ASP A 64 17.07 27.22 -1.49
N PHE A 65 17.99 26.44 -2.08
CA PHE A 65 17.66 25.17 -2.73
C PHE A 65 17.07 24.16 -1.74
N GLU A 66 17.75 23.95 -0.60
CA GLU A 66 17.30 23.03 0.46
C GLU A 66 15.91 23.40 0.96
N ASN A 67 15.64 24.68 1.20
CA ASN A 67 14.31 25.14 1.61
C ASN A 67 13.25 24.86 0.54
N MET A 68 13.56 25.07 -0.75
CA MET A 68 12.61 24.86 -1.84
C MET A 68 12.30 23.38 -2.10
N MET A 69 13.32 22.52 -1.98
CA MET A 69 13.18 21.07 -2.14
C MET A 69 12.61 20.39 -0.89
N GLY A 70 12.79 21.00 0.30
CA GLY A 70 12.30 20.47 1.56
C GLY A 70 10.81 20.15 1.53
N ASP A 71 10.00 21.06 0.98
CA ASP A 71 8.55 20.81 0.83
C ASP A 71 8.25 19.58 -0.05
N VAL A 72 9.01 19.41 -1.15
CA VAL A 72 8.82 18.30 -2.09
C VAL A 72 9.20 16.97 -1.44
N PHE A 73 10.31 16.97 -0.68
CA PHE A 73 10.76 15.76 0.02
C PHE A 73 9.85 15.40 1.20
N ALA A 74 9.32 16.39 1.92
CA ALA A 74 8.36 16.14 2.99
C ALA A 74 7.08 15.48 2.45
N GLU A 75 6.54 15.96 1.34
CA GLU A 75 5.37 15.35 0.69
C GLU A 75 5.66 13.92 0.21
N GLN A 76 6.86 13.67 -0.35
CA GLN A 76 7.27 12.33 -0.75
C GLN A 76 7.41 11.38 0.44
N GLU A 77 7.98 11.84 1.55
CA GLU A 77 8.16 11.05 2.76
C GLU A 77 6.81 10.71 3.41
N GLU A 78 5.86 11.64 3.40
CA GLU A 78 4.49 11.40 3.87
C GLU A 78 3.80 10.32 3.04
N LYS A 79 3.87 10.39 1.71
CA LYS A 79 3.28 9.37 0.82
C LYS A 79 3.97 8.02 0.94
N GLU A 80 5.29 8.00 1.07
CA GLU A 80 6.06 6.77 1.32
C GLU A 80 5.60 6.12 2.64
N LYS A 81 5.37 6.93 3.69
CA LYS A 81 4.85 6.45 4.96
C LYS A 81 3.44 5.89 4.83
N GLU A 82 2.53 6.58 4.14
CA GLU A 82 1.16 6.09 3.89
C GLU A 82 1.18 4.72 3.20
N ILE A 83 2.01 4.54 2.17
CA ILE A 83 2.15 3.25 1.47
C ILE A 83 2.67 2.17 2.41
N LYS A 84 3.69 2.48 3.23
CA LYS A 84 4.21 1.52 4.21
C LYS A 84 3.17 1.12 5.24
N ASP A 85 2.36 2.06 5.72
CA ASP A 85 1.29 1.80 6.67
C ASP A 85 0.18 0.95 6.02
N LEU A 86 -0.19 1.21 4.76
CA LEU A 86 -1.13 0.37 4.00
C LEU A 86 -0.62 -1.07 3.82
N LEU A 87 0.65 -1.24 3.43
CA LEU A 87 1.26 -2.57 3.27
C LEU A 87 1.30 -3.32 4.61
N ARG A 88 1.61 -2.63 5.70
CA ARG A 88 1.65 -3.21 7.04
C ARG A 88 0.27 -3.68 7.49
N ASN A 89 -0.74 -2.82 7.35
CA ASN A 89 -2.12 -3.16 7.70
C ASN A 89 -2.61 -4.35 6.89
N PHE A 90 -2.31 -4.38 5.58
CA PHE A 90 -2.63 -5.52 4.73
C PHE A 90 -2.02 -6.82 5.28
N LEU A 91 -0.72 -6.82 5.62
CA LEU A 91 -0.04 -7.99 6.18
C LEU A 91 -0.61 -8.45 7.52
N ASP A 92 -0.95 -7.53 8.42
CA ASP A 92 -1.49 -7.88 9.72
C ASP A 92 -2.88 -8.51 9.58
N GLU A 93 -3.72 -7.99 8.67
CA GLU A 93 -4.98 -8.62 8.33
C GLU A 93 -4.80 -10.03 7.74
N GLN A 94 -3.80 -10.25 6.86
CA GLN A 94 -3.52 -11.60 6.34
C GLN A 94 -3.17 -12.58 7.46
N LYS A 95 -2.45 -12.14 8.50
CA LYS A 95 -2.13 -12.98 9.66
C LYS A 95 -3.38 -13.31 10.46
N GLU A 96 -4.23 -12.33 10.76
CA GLU A 96 -5.48 -12.54 11.49
C GLU A 96 -6.38 -13.54 10.76
N ILE A 97 -6.52 -13.37 9.45
CA ILE A 97 -7.25 -14.29 8.57
C ILE A 97 -6.70 -15.72 8.65
N ALA A 98 -5.38 -15.88 8.58
CA ALA A 98 -4.76 -17.19 8.66
C ALA A 98 -5.05 -17.87 10.01
N GLU A 99 -5.06 -17.09 11.11
CA GLU A 99 -5.42 -17.60 12.44
C GLU A 99 -6.91 -17.96 12.55
N ILE A 100 -7.81 -17.18 11.94
CA ILE A 100 -9.25 -17.52 11.87
C ILE A 100 -9.45 -18.85 11.15
N ILE A 101 -8.80 -19.04 9.99
CA ILE A 101 -8.90 -20.29 9.22
C ILE A 101 -8.37 -21.47 10.03
N LYS A 102 -7.21 -21.31 10.70
CA LYS A 102 -6.67 -22.36 11.58
C LYS A 102 -7.63 -22.71 12.72
N CYS A 103 -8.25 -21.70 13.34
CA CYS A 103 -9.22 -21.91 14.41
C CYS A 103 -10.47 -22.68 13.92
N GLU A 104 -11.05 -22.27 12.79
CA GLU A 104 -12.22 -22.92 12.20
C GLU A 104 -11.92 -24.36 11.76
N MET A 105 -10.70 -24.61 11.27
CA MET A 105 -10.25 -25.97 10.93
C MET A 105 -10.02 -26.87 12.14
N ALA A 106 -9.78 -26.32 13.33
CA ALA A 106 -9.60 -27.08 14.55
C ALA A 106 -10.94 -27.51 15.19
N ASP A 107 -12.08 -26.91 14.83
CA ASP A 107 -13.40 -27.31 15.30
C ASP A 107 -13.93 -28.46 14.43
N ASP A 108 -13.86 -29.70 14.93
CA ASP A 108 -14.13 -30.97 14.22
C ASP A 108 -15.62 -31.22 13.89
N LYS A 109 -16.44 -30.15 13.85
CA LYS A 109 -17.89 -30.23 13.66
C LYS A 109 -18.27 -30.08 12.20
N LYS A 110 -19.16 -30.96 11.73
CA LYS A 110 -19.72 -30.97 10.36
C LYS A 110 -20.44 -29.67 9.94
N ALA A 111 -20.91 -28.87 10.90
CA ALA A 111 -21.46 -27.52 10.66
C ALA A 111 -20.37 -26.47 10.31
N GLY A 112 -19.09 -26.82 10.45
CA GLY A 112 -17.95 -25.95 10.18
C GLY A 112 -17.69 -25.71 8.70
N VAL A 113 -18.12 -26.60 7.78
CA VAL A 113 -17.77 -26.46 6.35
C VAL A 113 -18.49 -25.29 5.69
N ASP A 114 -19.81 -25.17 5.89
CA ASP A 114 -20.60 -24.08 5.32
C ASP A 114 -20.21 -22.73 5.95
N ASN A 115 -19.86 -22.73 7.24
CA ASN A 115 -19.36 -21.55 7.94
C ASN A 115 -17.97 -21.15 7.42
N LEU A 116 -17.04 -22.10 7.29
CA LEU A 116 -15.71 -21.88 6.72
C LEU A 116 -15.82 -21.33 5.30
N LYS A 117 -16.73 -21.86 4.48
CA LYS A 117 -16.96 -21.36 3.13
C LYS A 117 -17.40 -19.90 3.12
N LYS A 118 -18.38 -19.52 3.96
CA LYS A 118 -18.82 -18.12 4.11
C LYS A 118 -17.71 -17.21 4.60
N VAL A 119 -16.90 -17.68 5.56
CA VAL A 119 -15.74 -16.96 6.08
C VAL A 119 -14.71 -16.72 4.96
N VAL A 120 -14.40 -17.76 4.18
CA VAL A 120 -13.47 -17.66 3.04
C VAL A 120 -13.99 -16.70 1.96
N GLU A 121 -15.27 -16.76 1.59
CA GLU A 121 -15.86 -15.85 0.60
C GLU A 121 -15.83 -14.39 1.07
N TYR A 122 -16.14 -14.15 2.35
CA TYR A 122 -16.04 -12.82 2.96
C TYR A 122 -14.60 -12.29 2.91
N ILE A 123 -13.63 -13.13 3.30
CA ILE A 123 -12.22 -12.77 3.30
C ILE A 123 -11.74 -12.45 1.88
N GLN A 124 -12.06 -13.31 0.90
CA GLN A 124 -11.66 -13.11 -0.49
C GLN A 124 -12.15 -11.76 -1.03
N THR A 125 -13.39 -11.38 -0.69
CA THR A 125 -13.99 -10.10 -1.11
C THR A 125 -13.24 -8.92 -0.50
N ARG A 126 -12.96 -8.95 0.81
CA ARG A 126 -12.24 -7.89 1.52
C ARG A 126 -10.80 -7.76 1.01
N GLN A 127 -10.10 -8.88 0.85
CA GLN A 127 -8.73 -8.89 0.34
C GLN A 127 -8.64 -8.31 -1.08
N LYS A 128 -9.62 -8.61 -1.95
CA LYS A 128 -9.64 -8.07 -3.30
C LYS A 128 -9.79 -6.56 -3.30
N ALA A 129 -10.68 -6.01 -2.48
CA ALA A 129 -10.87 -4.57 -2.36
C ALA A 129 -9.58 -3.87 -1.88
N GLN A 130 -8.89 -4.45 -0.90
CA GLN A 130 -7.64 -3.89 -0.38
C GLN A 130 -6.48 -4.00 -1.37
N GLU A 131 -6.39 -5.12 -2.08
CA GLU A 131 -5.41 -5.30 -3.14
C GLU A 131 -5.61 -4.27 -4.26
N GLU A 132 -6.86 -4.02 -4.67
CA GLU A 132 -7.19 -2.99 -5.65
C GLU A 132 -6.81 -1.59 -5.16
N GLU A 133 -7.14 -1.24 -3.91
CA GLU A 133 -6.74 0.04 -3.30
C GLU A 133 -5.22 0.20 -3.29
N LEU A 134 -4.49 -0.83 -2.84
CA LEU A 134 -3.05 -0.83 -2.77
C LEU A 134 -2.41 -0.66 -4.15
N ILE A 135 -2.90 -1.38 -5.16
CA ILE A 135 -2.43 -1.24 -6.54
C ILE A 135 -2.66 0.18 -7.07
N ILE A 136 -3.81 0.79 -6.78
CA ILE A 136 -4.11 2.17 -7.19
C ILE A 136 -3.11 3.13 -6.55
N ARG A 137 -2.91 3.06 -5.24
CA ARG A 137 -1.99 3.94 -4.49
C ARG A 137 -0.54 3.79 -4.96
N LEU A 138 -0.08 2.56 -5.20
CA LEU A 138 1.26 2.32 -5.72
C LEU A 138 1.45 2.91 -7.12
N LYS A 139 0.45 2.79 -8.00
CA LYS A 139 0.50 3.37 -9.35
C LYS A 139 0.53 4.89 -9.32
N GLU A 140 -0.27 5.51 -8.45
CA GLU A 140 -0.27 6.97 -8.27
C GLU A 140 1.08 7.47 -7.79
N PHE A 141 1.64 6.82 -6.77
CA PHE A 141 2.96 7.14 -6.25
C PHE A 141 4.06 6.97 -7.30
N GLN A 142 4.06 5.84 -8.03
CA GLN A 142 5.04 5.59 -9.09
C GLN A 142 4.97 6.66 -10.18
N LYS A 143 3.75 7.07 -10.55
CA LYS A 143 3.54 8.12 -11.55
C LYS A 143 4.11 9.46 -11.08
N GLU A 144 3.76 9.89 -9.86
CA GLU A 144 4.26 11.14 -9.30
C GLU A 144 5.78 11.15 -9.19
N TYR A 145 6.36 10.04 -8.74
CA TYR A 145 7.80 9.87 -8.69
C TYR A 145 8.44 10.06 -10.07
N ASN A 146 7.94 9.33 -11.08
CA ASN A 146 8.47 9.41 -12.44
C ASN A 146 8.43 10.85 -12.96
N GLU A 147 7.37 11.59 -12.67
CA GLU A 147 7.24 12.96 -13.12
C GLU A 147 8.22 13.91 -12.41
N ILE A 148 8.51 13.69 -11.12
CA ILE A 148 9.55 14.42 -10.40
C ILE A 148 10.93 14.07 -10.96
N SER A 149 11.21 12.78 -11.14
CA SER A 149 12.45 12.25 -11.70
C SER A 149 12.73 12.80 -13.10
N ASP A 150 11.74 12.76 -13.99
CA ASP A 150 11.82 13.29 -15.35
C ASP A 150 12.00 14.82 -15.35
N SER A 151 11.34 15.51 -14.42
CA SER A 151 11.49 16.96 -14.28
C SER A 151 12.91 17.33 -13.82
N MET A 152 13.48 16.61 -12.84
CA MET A 152 14.88 16.77 -12.42
C MET A 152 15.86 16.43 -13.54
N ARG A 153 15.66 15.30 -14.23
CA ARG A 153 16.49 14.86 -15.36
C ARG A 153 16.48 15.90 -16.48
N SER A 154 15.30 16.43 -16.83
CA SER A 154 15.17 17.47 -17.85
C SER A 154 15.90 18.77 -17.51
N LEU A 155 16.08 19.09 -16.22
CA LEU A 155 16.93 20.21 -15.79
C LEU A 155 18.41 19.86 -15.90
N LEU A 156 18.81 18.67 -15.47
CA LEU A 156 20.20 18.22 -15.56
C LEU A 156 20.68 18.10 -17.03
N ASP A 157 19.80 17.68 -17.94
CA ASP A 157 20.08 17.57 -19.37
C ASP A 157 20.37 18.94 -20.03
N LYS A 158 19.96 20.06 -19.41
CA LYS A 158 20.31 21.42 -19.86
C LYS A 158 21.78 21.77 -19.57
N GLY A 159 22.49 20.96 -18.77
CA GLY A 159 23.91 21.14 -18.46
C GLY A 159 24.17 22.24 -17.42
N GLU A 160 25.23 23.03 -17.63
CA GLU A 160 25.68 24.06 -16.67
C GLU A 160 24.77 25.31 -16.65
N VAL A 161 23.94 25.53 -17.68
CA VAL A 161 23.13 26.75 -17.82
C VAL A 161 21.73 26.60 -17.19
N ILE A 162 21.64 26.02 -16.00
CA ILE A 162 20.36 25.90 -15.30
C ILE A 162 20.03 27.25 -14.64
N GLN A 163 19.02 27.95 -15.16
CA GLN A 163 18.58 29.18 -14.54
C GLN A 163 17.67 28.88 -13.35
N ILE A 164 17.70 29.73 -12.32
CA ILE A 164 16.76 29.68 -11.19
C ILE A 164 15.30 29.65 -11.68
N LYS A 165 15.02 30.33 -12.79
CA LYS A 165 13.70 30.38 -13.40
C LYS A 165 13.22 28.99 -13.81
N ASP A 166 14.08 28.20 -14.47
CA ASP A 166 13.76 26.82 -14.86
C ASP A 166 13.46 25.94 -13.63
N PHE A 167 14.27 26.07 -12.59
CA PHE A 167 14.07 25.34 -11.33
C PHE A 167 12.75 25.72 -10.64
N LYS A 168 12.41 27.02 -10.60
CA LYS A 168 11.13 27.49 -10.04
C LYS A 168 9.94 27.02 -10.87
N GLU A 169 10.05 26.97 -12.20
CA GLU A 169 9.01 26.42 -13.07
C GLU A 169 8.80 24.93 -12.84
N MET A 170 9.89 24.17 -12.67
CA MET A 170 9.85 22.76 -12.28
C MET A 170 9.08 22.57 -10.97
N LEU A 171 9.42 23.34 -9.93
CA LEU A 171 8.73 23.26 -8.63
C LEU A 171 7.25 23.61 -8.74
N LYS A 172 6.89 24.62 -9.52
CA LYS A 172 5.48 24.96 -9.78
C LYS A 172 4.73 23.81 -10.45
N LYS A 173 5.36 23.13 -11.41
CA LYS A 173 4.78 21.96 -12.08
C LYS A 173 4.54 20.79 -11.11
N ILE A 174 5.45 20.57 -10.16
CA ILE A 174 5.31 19.56 -9.11
C ILE A 174 4.18 19.95 -8.13
N ARG A 175 4.20 21.19 -7.63
CA ARG A 175 3.28 21.69 -6.59
C ARG A 175 1.86 22.02 -7.04
N SER A 176 1.63 22.30 -8.32
CA SER A 176 0.30 22.68 -8.86
C SER A 176 -0.67 21.49 -8.95
N ARG A 177 -0.31 20.34 -8.39
CA ARG A 177 -1.15 19.16 -8.38
C ARG A 177 -2.13 19.24 -7.22
N PRO A 178 -3.43 19.03 -7.47
CA PRO A 178 -4.38 18.87 -6.40
C PRO A 178 -4.01 17.59 -5.64
N VAL A 179 -3.65 17.74 -4.37
CA VAL A 179 -3.70 16.63 -3.41
C VAL A 179 -5.15 16.15 -3.42
N ARG A 180 -5.43 15.01 -4.06
CA ARG A 180 -6.77 14.41 -4.04
C ARG A 180 -7.00 13.82 -2.66
N ASN A 181 -7.31 14.68 -1.71
CA ASN A 181 -7.56 14.33 -0.32
C ASN A 181 -9.02 13.91 -0.09
N GLU A 182 -9.61 13.14 -1.02
CA GLU A 182 -11.06 12.85 -1.01
C GLU A 182 -11.46 11.45 -0.55
N PHE A 183 -10.54 10.56 -0.14
CA PHE A 183 -10.91 9.17 0.17
C PHE A 183 -10.68 8.70 1.62
N LEU A 184 -10.15 9.53 2.53
CA LEU A 184 -9.74 9.09 3.88
C LEU A 184 -10.81 9.21 4.98
N ASN A 185 -12.12 9.26 4.65
CA ASN A 185 -13.17 9.42 5.67
C ASN A 185 -13.98 8.17 6.02
N GLY A 186 -13.50 6.96 5.71
CA GLY A 186 -14.26 5.76 6.05
C GLY A 186 -13.41 4.52 6.28
N SER A 187 -12.85 4.36 7.49
CA SER A 187 -12.62 3.07 8.20
C SER A 187 -11.83 3.33 9.50
N ARG A 188 -12.50 3.60 10.64
CA ARG A 188 -12.71 2.68 11.78
C ARG A 188 -11.40 2.08 12.33
N GLN A 189 -10.90 2.49 13.51
CA GLN A 189 -11.39 2.12 14.85
C GLN A 189 -11.94 0.68 14.96
N ALA A 190 -11.07 -0.26 15.30
CA ALA A 190 -11.37 -1.40 16.18
C ALA A 190 -10.06 -2.07 16.62
N GLU A 191 -9.31 -1.43 17.52
CA GLU A 191 -8.33 -2.16 18.34
C GLU A 191 -9.11 -2.95 19.39
N GLY A 192 -9.10 -4.28 19.27
CA GLY A 192 -9.67 -5.20 20.24
C GLY A 192 -8.65 -6.29 20.53
N GLU A 193 -8.07 -6.22 21.72
CA GLU A 193 -7.06 -7.14 22.27
C GLU A 193 -7.36 -8.61 21.96
N GLY A 194 -6.34 -9.28 21.42
CA GLY A 194 -6.29 -10.73 21.26
C GLY A 194 -6.40 -11.43 22.60
N ARG A 195 -7.62 -11.82 22.95
CA ARG A 195 -7.91 -12.97 23.81
C ARG A 195 -8.89 -13.86 23.06
N CYS A 196 -8.55 -15.15 22.99
CA CYS A 196 -9.38 -16.23 22.47
C CYS A 196 -10.69 -16.39 23.27
N VAL A 197 -11.58 -15.42 23.17
CA VAL A 197 -12.95 -15.43 23.68
C VAL A 197 -13.84 -14.97 22.53
N HIS A 198 -13.91 -15.76 21.46
CA HIS A 198 -14.89 -15.58 20.40
C HIS A 198 -15.76 -16.83 20.31
N ARG A 199 -16.58 -17.03 21.35
CA ARG A 199 -17.71 -17.95 21.29
C ARG A 199 -19.07 -17.27 21.28
N GLU A 200 -19.14 -15.94 21.31
CA GLU A 200 -20.43 -15.22 21.40
C GLU A 200 -20.70 -14.20 20.30
N ARG A 201 -19.78 -13.95 19.36
CA ARG A 201 -19.96 -12.94 18.29
C ARG A 201 -20.42 -13.45 16.93
N ILE A 202 -20.83 -14.72 16.82
CA ILE A 202 -21.41 -15.26 15.57
C ILE A 202 -22.95 -15.18 15.57
N GLY A 203 -23.57 -14.77 16.68
CA GLY A 203 -25.04 -14.67 16.80
C GLY A 203 -25.71 -13.51 16.04
N TYR A 204 -24.97 -12.61 15.39
CA TYR A 204 -25.53 -11.35 14.85
C TYR A 204 -25.32 -11.08 13.36
N TYR A 205 -24.75 -12.02 12.59
CA TYR A 205 -24.56 -11.83 11.14
C TYR A 205 -25.63 -12.50 10.27
N GLY A 206 -26.71 -13.03 10.88
CA GLY A 206 -27.85 -13.64 10.18
C GLY A 206 -29.04 -12.72 9.89
N LEU A 207 -28.99 -11.42 10.21
CA LEU A 207 -30.18 -10.54 10.18
C LEU A 207 -30.13 -9.39 9.16
N ILE A 208 -29.19 -9.38 8.22
CA ILE A 208 -29.11 -8.34 7.17
C ILE A 208 -29.22 -8.95 5.76
N VAL A 209 -30.17 -9.85 5.53
CA VAL A 209 -30.64 -10.22 4.17
C VAL A 209 -32.13 -10.55 4.16
N GLU A 210 -32.98 -9.82 4.90
CA GLU A 210 -34.45 -9.90 4.71
C GLU A 210 -35.08 -8.54 5.00
N ARG A 211 -34.94 -7.58 4.08
CA ARG A 211 -35.84 -6.41 3.98
C ARG A 211 -35.69 -5.65 2.67
N VAL A 212 -35.70 -6.35 1.54
CA VAL A 212 -36.08 -5.76 0.24
C VAL A 212 -36.80 -6.84 -0.57
N SER A 213 -38.09 -7.01 -0.30
CA SER A 213 -39.12 -7.48 -1.24
C SER A 213 -40.48 -7.16 -0.62
#